data_AF-E2SHI1-F1
#
_entry.id   AF-E2SHI1-F1
#
_cell.length_a   1.000
_cell.length_b   1.000
_cell.length_c   1.000
_cell.angle_alpha   90.00
_cell.angle_beta   90.00
_cell.angle_gamma   90.00
#
_symmetry.space_group_name_H-M   'P 1'
#
loop_
_entity.id
_entity.type
_entity.pdbx_description
1 polymer ?
#
loop_
_entity_poly.entity_id
_entity_poly.type
_entity_poly.pdbx_seq_one_letter_code
_entity_poly.pdbx_strand_id
1 'polypeptide(L)'
;MKQVFDDIKNGLMSGVSFMLPFVVAGGILVALGFLIGGVDIPSSVDVYGNFASTIFWVGKRAFALMTPVLGAYVAYSISDKPALCPGMVGGFLADELGSGFLGALVAGIIAGFLVRELKKIPLPDAMRSVLPTLIIPVAGVLVMGLLMVYVIGKPLTAMSTGLTGWLAGMSTESAIILGLIHGCMIAFDMGGPLNKASYAFALAASEAGNWIPLTTSCIAAMTPPLGIAIAIIISKRNFQRWNALHCPA
;
A
#
# COMPACT_ATOMS: atom_id res chain seq x y z
N MET A 1 13.87 20.79 -8.78
CA MET A 1 14.13 19.55 -8.02
C MET A 1 13.32 19.46 -6.73
N LYS A 2 13.32 20.47 -5.84
CA LYS A 2 12.53 20.41 -4.58
C LYS A 2 11.05 20.08 -4.78
N GLN A 3 10.37 20.77 -5.71
CA GLN A 3 8.96 20.54 -5.99
C GLN A 3 8.65 19.09 -6.47
N VAL A 4 9.48 18.53 -7.34
CA VAL A 4 9.31 17.14 -7.83
C VAL A 4 9.46 16.13 -6.70
N PHE A 5 10.41 16.37 -5.79
CA PHE A 5 10.62 15.52 -4.62
C PHE A 5 9.43 15.60 -3.64
N ASP A 6 8.90 16.80 -3.42
CA ASP A 6 7.71 17.00 -2.59
C ASP A 6 6.47 16.34 -3.20
N ASP A 7 6.29 16.43 -4.53
CA ASP A 7 5.19 15.77 -5.26
C ASP A 7 5.25 14.23 -5.11
N ILE A 8 6.46 13.64 -5.23
CA ILE A 8 6.67 12.20 -5.07
C ILE A 8 6.44 11.77 -3.63
N LYS A 9 6.97 12.51 -2.65
CA LYS A 9 6.77 12.24 -1.23
C LYS A 9 5.29 12.27 -0.88
N ASN A 10 4.59 13.33 -1.28
CA ASN A 10 3.15 13.46 -1.04
C ASN A 10 2.39 12.33 -1.73
N GLY A 11 2.78 11.96 -2.94
CA GLY A 11 2.17 10.84 -3.66
C GLY A 11 2.33 9.49 -2.99
N LEU A 12 3.52 9.18 -2.49
CA LEU A 12 3.73 7.99 -1.68
C LEU A 12 2.82 7.98 -0.45
N MET A 13 2.78 9.09 0.30
CA MET A 13 1.98 9.19 1.51
C MET A 13 0.47 9.09 1.25
N SER A 14 -0.01 9.71 0.16
CA SER A 14 -1.39 9.62 -0.28
C SER A 14 -1.73 8.19 -0.73
N GLY A 15 -0.93 7.61 -1.62
CA GLY A 15 -1.13 6.26 -2.13
C GLY A 15 -1.26 5.23 -1.02
N VAL A 16 -0.32 5.23 -0.07
CA VAL A 16 -0.35 4.33 1.08
C VAL A 16 -1.63 4.54 1.91
N SER A 17 -2.02 5.78 2.16
CA SER A 17 -3.21 6.08 2.96
C SER A 17 -4.51 5.58 2.33
N PHE A 18 -4.64 5.69 1.00
CA PHE A 18 -5.86 5.29 0.29
C PHE A 18 -5.95 3.78 0.04
N MET A 19 -4.83 3.06 -0.01
CA MET A 19 -4.86 1.59 -0.11
C MET A 19 -5.17 0.92 1.25
N LEU A 20 -4.85 1.54 2.38
CA LEU A 20 -4.99 0.94 3.72
C LEU A 20 -6.39 0.37 4.01
N PRO A 21 -7.51 1.06 3.69
CA PRO A 21 -8.84 0.50 3.89
C PRO A 21 -9.08 -0.82 3.14
N PHE A 22 -8.50 -0.99 1.95
CA PHE A 22 -8.60 -2.22 1.16
C PHE A 22 -7.79 -3.35 1.79
N VAL A 23 -6.60 -3.05 2.30
CA VAL A 23 -5.75 -4.00 3.03
C VAL A 23 -6.45 -4.49 4.30
N VAL A 24 -7.03 -3.58 5.07
CA VAL A 24 -7.72 -3.91 6.33
C VAL A 24 -8.99 -4.72 6.06
N ALA A 25 -9.85 -4.26 5.15
CA ALA A 25 -11.08 -4.99 4.81
C ALA A 25 -10.77 -6.37 4.22
N GLY A 26 -9.81 -6.45 3.29
CA GLY A 26 -9.40 -7.70 2.68
C GLY A 26 -8.77 -8.67 3.68
N GLY A 27 -7.85 -8.19 4.52
CA GLY A 27 -7.15 -9.02 5.51
C GLY A 27 -8.08 -9.60 6.57
N ILE A 28 -9.00 -8.79 7.10
CA ILE A 28 -9.98 -9.27 8.10
C ILE A 28 -10.91 -10.33 7.50
N LEU A 29 -11.42 -10.10 6.28
CA LEU A 29 -12.31 -11.06 5.63
C LEU A 29 -11.56 -12.36 5.29
N VAL A 30 -10.32 -12.28 4.79
CA VAL A 30 -9.48 -13.47 4.56
C VAL A 30 -9.30 -14.27 5.87
N ALA A 31 -9.00 -13.59 6.99
CA ALA A 31 -8.85 -14.22 8.30
C ALA A 31 -10.16 -14.85 8.79
N LEU A 32 -11.30 -14.19 8.62
CA LEU A 32 -12.62 -14.75 8.98
C LEU A 32 -12.98 -15.95 8.12
N GLY A 33 -12.65 -15.93 6.84
CA GLY A 33 -12.77 -17.07 5.95
C GLY A 33 -12.07 -18.28 6.57
N PHE A 34 -10.77 -18.16 6.83
CA PHE A 34 -9.97 -19.22 7.47
C PHE A 34 -10.51 -19.65 8.85
N LEU A 35 -10.99 -18.70 9.66
CA LEU A 35 -11.54 -18.99 10.99
C LEU A 35 -12.78 -19.90 10.90
N ILE A 36 -13.65 -19.69 9.91
CA ILE A 36 -14.95 -20.37 9.80
C ILE A 36 -14.81 -21.71 9.07
N GLY A 37 -14.07 -21.77 7.96
CA GLY A 37 -13.99 -22.98 7.13
C GLY A 37 -12.67 -23.74 7.18
N GLY A 38 -11.71 -23.30 8.00
CA GLY A 38 -10.38 -23.91 8.12
C GLY A 38 -9.34 -23.37 7.13
N VAL A 39 -8.09 -23.81 7.29
CA VAL A 39 -6.95 -23.32 6.47
C VAL A 39 -7.01 -23.78 5.02
N ASP A 40 -7.73 -24.86 4.72
CA ASP A 40 -7.77 -25.47 3.40
C ASP A 40 -8.85 -24.91 2.47
N ILE A 41 -9.71 -23.99 2.95
CA ILE A 41 -10.80 -23.37 2.15
C ILE A 41 -10.38 -22.92 0.75
N PRO A 42 -9.19 -22.28 0.55
CA PRO A 42 -8.83 -21.77 -0.77
C PRO A 42 -8.73 -22.87 -1.83
N SER A 43 -8.53 -24.12 -1.41
CA SER A 43 -8.31 -25.28 -2.26
C SER A 43 -9.39 -26.36 -2.14
N SER A 44 -10.13 -26.40 -1.01
CA SER A 44 -11.07 -27.48 -0.69
C SER A 44 -12.50 -27.21 -1.17
N VAL A 45 -12.84 -25.95 -1.47
CA VAL A 45 -14.17 -25.53 -1.90
C VAL A 45 -14.03 -24.61 -3.10
N ASP A 46 -14.92 -24.77 -4.08
CA ASP A 46 -15.00 -23.86 -5.22
C ASP A 46 -15.14 -22.40 -4.77
N VAL A 47 -14.70 -21.49 -5.64
CA VAL A 47 -14.80 -20.05 -5.42
C VAL A 47 -16.29 -19.69 -5.24
N TYR A 48 -16.64 -19.12 -4.09
CA TYR A 48 -18.03 -18.80 -3.70
C TYR A 48 -18.93 -20.02 -3.45
N GLY A 49 -18.37 -21.22 -3.30
CA GLY A 49 -19.14 -22.47 -3.15
C GLY A 49 -19.86 -22.62 -1.80
N ASN A 50 -19.41 -21.92 -0.76
CA ASN A 50 -20.12 -21.83 0.53
C ASN A 50 -19.86 -20.49 1.21
N PHE A 51 -20.43 -20.29 2.40
CA PHE A 51 -20.31 -19.02 3.14
C PHE A 51 -18.86 -18.67 3.49
N ALA A 52 -18.08 -19.63 3.99
CA ALA A 52 -16.69 -19.41 4.39
C ALA A 52 -15.77 -19.10 3.18
N SER A 53 -15.93 -19.86 2.09
CA SER A 53 -15.27 -19.60 0.79
C SER A 53 -15.65 -18.23 0.23
N THR A 54 -16.93 -17.86 0.33
CA THR A 54 -17.39 -16.53 -0.12
C THR A 54 -16.70 -15.41 0.64
N ILE A 55 -16.65 -15.48 1.96
CA ILE A 55 -15.96 -14.47 2.79
C ILE A 55 -14.47 -14.39 2.43
N PHE A 56 -13.80 -15.54 2.34
CA PHE A 56 -12.38 -15.61 1.98
C PHE A 56 -12.10 -14.93 0.63
N TRP A 57 -12.85 -15.30 -0.41
CA TRP A 57 -12.61 -14.80 -1.76
C TRP A 57 -13.01 -13.34 -1.91
N VAL A 58 -14.08 -12.87 -1.27
CA VAL A 58 -14.41 -11.43 -1.22
C VAL A 58 -13.26 -10.66 -0.58
N GLY A 59 -12.73 -11.15 0.54
CA GLY A 59 -11.54 -10.59 1.18
C GLY A 59 -10.34 -10.57 0.25
N LYS A 60 -10.08 -11.67 -0.47
CA LYS A 60 -8.94 -11.77 -1.40
C LYS A 60 -9.08 -10.81 -2.58
N ARG A 61 -10.27 -10.61 -3.12
CA ARG A 61 -10.53 -9.61 -4.19
C ARG A 61 -10.35 -8.19 -3.68
N ALA A 62 -10.83 -7.87 -2.48
CA ALA A 62 -10.62 -6.55 -1.86
C ALA A 62 -9.12 -6.28 -1.63
N PHE A 63 -8.39 -7.27 -1.14
CA PHE A 63 -6.94 -7.17 -0.92
C PHE A 63 -6.18 -6.95 -2.24
N ALA A 64 -6.57 -7.63 -3.32
CA ALA A 64 -5.94 -7.49 -4.64
C ALA A 64 -6.11 -6.08 -5.24
N LEU A 65 -7.07 -5.28 -4.77
CA LEU A 65 -7.22 -3.89 -5.22
C LEU A 65 -6.20 -2.93 -4.61
N MET A 66 -5.41 -3.36 -3.61
CA MET A 66 -4.48 -2.46 -2.93
C MET A 66 -3.42 -1.87 -3.88
N THR A 67 -2.87 -2.67 -4.81
CA THR A 67 -1.85 -2.24 -5.78
C THR A 67 -2.44 -1.31 -6.87
N PRO A 68 -3.60 -1.60 -7.49
CA PRO A 68 -4.30 -0.65 -8.34
C PRO A 68 -4.62 0.67 -7.62
N VAL A 69 -5.10 0.61 -6.38
CA VAL A 69 -5.45 1.80 -5.59
C VAL A 69 -4.19 2.61 -5.26
N LEU A 70 -3.10 1.95 -4.84
CA LEU A 70 -1.81 2.59 -4.61
C LEU A 70 -1.36 3.36 -5.87
N GLY A 71 -1.28 2.69 -7.02
CA GLY A 71 -0.86 3.31 -8.28
C GLY A 71 -1.76 4.49 -8.69
N ALA A 72 -3.08 4.34 -8.55
CA ALA A 72 -4.05 5.38 -8.85
C ALA A 72 -3.85 6.63 -7.99
N TYR A 73 -3.69 6.48 -6.67
CA TYR A 73 -3.61 7.61 -5.76
C TYR A 73 -2.22 8.27 -5.70
N VAL A 74 -1.15 7.53 -6.05
CA VAL A 74 0.16 8.11 -6.33
C VAL A 74 0.11 8.94 -7.62
N ALA A 75 -0.54 8.45 -8.67
CA ALA A 75 -0.71 9.22 -9.91
C ALA A 75 -1.59 10.46 -9.68
N TYR A 76 -2.65 10.32 -8.88
CA TYR A 76 -3.57 11.39 -8.50
C TYR A 76 -2.88 12.53 -7.78
N SER A 77 -1.93 12.27 -6.88
CA SER A 77 -1.24 13.36 -6.18
C SER A 77 -0.39 14.24 -7.09
N ILE A 78 0.02 13.72 -8.26
CA ILE A 78 0.88 14.41 -9.23
C ILE A 78 0.02 15.13 -10.29
N SER A 79 -1.10 14.53 -10.71
CA SER A 79 -1.90 15.00 -11.85
C SER A 79 -3.41 14.90 -11.68
N ASP A 80 -3.90 14.89 -10.44
CA ASP A 80 -5.33 14.91 -10.08
C ASP A 80 -6.15 13.76 -10.70
N LYS A 81 -7.47 13.96 -10.77
CA LYS A 81 -8.45 12.97 -11.24
C LYS A 81 -8.13 12.30 -12.58
N PRO A 82 -7.65 13.01 -13.62
CA PRO A 82 -7.36 12.36 -14.91
C PRO A 82 -6.29 11.26 -14.84
N ALA A 83 -5.42 11.28 -13.82
CA ALA A 83 -4.35 10.30 -13.65
C ALA A 83 -4.79 9.00 -12.98
N LEU A 84 -6.02 8.94 -12.42
CA LEU A 84 -6.52 7.77 -11.70
C LEU A 84 -6.56 6.52 -12.57
N CYS A 85 -7.11 6.62 -13.78
CA CYS A 85 -7.25 5.48 -14.69
C CYS A 85 -5.88 4.90 -15.12
N PRO A 86 -4.94 5.68 -15.70
CA PRO A 86 -3.63 5.13 -16.07
C PRO A 86 -2.82 4.64 -14.87
N GLY A 87 -2.91 5.30 -13.71
CA GLY A 87 -2.26 4.86 -12.47
C GLY A 87 -2.83 3.53 -11.95
N MET A 88 -4.16 3.36 -11.99
CA MET A 88 -4.82 2.13 -11.56
C MET A 88 -4.46 0.95 -12.45
N VAL A 89 -4.50 1.14 -13.77
CA VAL A 89 -4.12 0.09 -14.73
C VAL A 89 -2.64 -0.26 -14.59
N GLY A 90 -1.76 0.74 -14.42
CA GLY A 90 -0.35 0.51 -14.15
C GLY A 90 -0.12 -0.30 -12.86
N GLY A 91 -0.86 0.01 -11.79
CA GLY A 91 -0.81 -0.74 -10.53
C GLY A 91 -1.35 -2.17 -10.65
N PHE A 92 -2.40 -2.38 -11.45
CA PHE A 92 -2.92 -3.72 -11.74
C PHE A 92 -1.92 -4.57 -12.53
N LEU A 93 -1.33 -3.99 -13.60
CA LEU A 93 -0.30 -4.66 -14.38
C LEU A 93 0.96 -4.97 -13.57
N ALA A 94 1.27 -4.14 -12.56
CA ALA A 94 2.40 -4.41 -11.69
C ALA A 94 2.26 -5.75 -10.93
N ASP A 95 1.05 -6.06 -10.48
CA ASP A 95 0.72 -7.35 -9.83
C ASP A 95 0.77 -8.51 -10.84
N GLU A 96 0.13 -8.36 -12.02
CA GLU A 96 0.14 -9.38 -13.07
C GLU A 96 1.55 -9.71 -13.59
N LEU A 97 2.44 -8.72 -13.67
CA LEU A 97 3.82 -8.90 -14.14
C LEU A 97 4.79 -9.36 -13.04
N GLY A 98 4.32 -9.50 -11.78
CA GLY A 98 5.11 -9.98 -10.64
C GLY A 98 5.99 -8.93 -9.97
N SER A 99 5.80 -7.65 -10.28
CA SER A 99 6.49 -6.54 -9.61
C SER A 99 5.77 -6.01 -8.36
N GLY A 100 4.48 -6.35 -8.22
CA GLY A 100 3.66 -6.08 -7.04
C GLY A 100 3.63 -4.60 -6.64
N PHE A 101 3.73 -4.34 -5.34
CA PHE A 101 3.70 -3.08 -4.65
C PHE A 101 4.75 -2.11 -5.16
N LEU A 102 6.00 -2.58 -5.32
CA LEU A 102 7.10 -1.75 -5.81
C LEU A 102 6.80 -1.28 -7.23
N GLY A 103 6.30 -2.20 -8.07
CA GLY A 103 5.90 -1.84 -9.41
C GLY A 103 4.70 -0.92 -9.46
N ALA A 104 3.72 -1.09 -8.58
CA ALA A 104 2.54 -0.24 -8.50
C ALA A 104 2.90 1.20 -8.07
N LEU A 105 3.85 1.35 -7.13
CA LEU A 105 4.37 2.65 -6.74
C LEU A 105 5.06 3.36 -7.91
N VAL A 106 5.97 2.65 -8.59
CA VAL A 106 6.70 3.20 -9.75
C VAL A 106 5.75 3.52 -10.90
N ALA A 107 4.81 2.62 -11.20
CA ALA A 107 3.78 2.81 -12.23
C ALA A 107 2.91 4.03 -11.92
N GLY A 108 2.53 4.25 -10.66
CA GLY A 108 1.77 5.43 -10.24
C GLY A 108 2.55 6.73 -10.46
N ILE A 109 3.84 6.77 -10.13
CA ILE A 109 4.70 7.93 -10.36
C ILE A 109 4.79 8.23 -11.86
N ILE A 110 5.06 7.21 -12.68
CA ILE A 110 5.17 7.34 -14.14
C ILE A 110 3.84 7.80 -14.74
N ALA A 111 2.72 7.20 -14.34
CA ALA A 111 1.39 7.60 -14.80
C ALA A 111 1.08 9.05 -14.43
N GLY A 112 1.45 9.50 -13.22
CA GLY A 112 1.32 10.88 -12.79
C GLY A 112 2.08 11.86 -13.68
N PHE A 113 3.35 11.58 -14.00
CA PHE A 113 4.14 12.42 -14.90
C PHE A 113 3.67 12.33 -16.36
N LEU A 114 3.28 11.15 -16.84
CA LEU A 114 2.73 10.96 -18.17
C LEU A 114 1.48 11.83 -18.37
N VAL A 115 0.54 11.79 -17.42
CA VAL A 115 -0.68 12.60 -17.51
C VAL A 115 -0.37 14.09 -17.40
N ARG A 116 0.63 14.48 -16.60
CA ARG A 116 1.11 15.88 -16.55
C ARG A 116 1.53 16.37 -17.93
N GLU A 117 2.19 15.54 -18.73
CA GLU A 117 2.58 15.89 -20.10
C GLU A 117 1.38 15.87 -21.06
N LEU A 118 0.47 14.89 -20.95
CA LEU A 118 -0.75 14.86 -21.75
C LEU A 118 -1.65 16.07 -21.51
N LYS A 119 -1.68 16.63 -20.30
CA LYS A 119 -2.42 17.87 -19.98
C LYS A 119 -1.92 19.10 -20.74
N LYS A 120 -0.71 19.08 -21.28
CA LYS A 120 -0.12 20.23 -22.01
C LYS A 120 -0.52 20.27 -23.49
N ILE A 121 -1.24 19.26 -23.99
CA ILE A 121 -1.67 19.22 -25.39
C ILE A 121 -2.59 20.42 -25.67
N PRO A 122 -2.21 21.32 -26.61
CA PRO A 122 -3.02 22.49 -26.92
C PRO A 122 -4.29 22.06 -27.65
N LEU A 123 -5.45 22.35 -27.05
CA LEU A 123 -6.76 22.04 -27.63
C LEU A 123 -7.63 23.31 -27.68
N PRO A 124 -8.42 23.51 -28.75
CA PRO A 124 -9.45 24.55 -28.79
C PRO A 124 -10.43 24.42 -27.63
N ASP A 125 -11.00 25.54 -27.16
CA ASP A 125 -11.89 25.56 -25.98
C ASP A 125 -13.06 24.58 -26.09
N ALA A 126 -13.60 24.39 -27.30
CA ALA A 126 -14.68 23.44 -27.57
C ALA A 126 -14.32 21.97 -27.29
N MET A 127 -13.03 21.61 -27.31
CA MET A 127 -12.55 20.23 -27.13
C MET A 127 -11.81 20.01 -25.80
N ARG A 128 -11.72 21.02 -24.93
CA ARG A 128 -11.03 20.88 -23.64
C ARG A 128 -11.63 19.79 -22.74
N SER A 129 -12.93 19.51 -22.86
CA SER A 129 -13.61 18.43 -22.13
C SER A 129 -13.21 17.04 -22.60
N VAL A 130 -12.81 16.88 -23.87
CA VAL A 130 -12.40 15.60 -24.47
C VAL A 130 -11.06 15.13 -23.92
N LEU A 131 -10.20 16.07 -23.48
CA LEU A 131 -8.88 15.75 -22.96
C LEU A 131 -8.91 14.84 -21.70
N PRO A 132 -9.56 15.22 -20.58
CA PRO A 132 -9.61 14.37 -19.39
C PRO A 132 -10.57 13.18 -19.50
N THR A 133 -11.53 13.21 -20.44
CA THR A 133 -12.57 12.17 -20.56
C THR A 133 -12.20 11.06 -21.53
N LEU A 134 -11.45 11.36 -22.60
CA LEU A 134 -11.12 10.40 -23.65
C LEU A 134 -9.61 10.30 -23.89
N ILE A 135 -8.94 11.42 -24.17
CA ILE A 135 -7.54 11.40 -24.60
C ILE A 135 -6.65 10.88 -23.48
N ILE A 136 -6.77 11.42 -22.26
CA ILE A 136 -5.96 11.00 -21.12
C ILE A 136 -6.24 9.53 -20.74
N PRO A 137 -7.49 9.07 -20.57
CA PRO A 137 -7.74 7.67 -20.26
C PRO A 137 -7.22 6.72 -21.35
N VAL A 138 -7.46 7.00 -22.63
CA VAL A 138 -7.06 6.09 -23.73
C VAL A 138 -5.55 6.11 -23.95
N ALA A 139 -4.97 7.30 -24.19
CA ALA A 139 -3.55 7.41 -24.46
C ALA A 139 -2.70 7.10 -23.21
N GLY A 140 -3.17 7.53 -22.03
CA GLY A 140 -2.51 7.27 -20.76
C GLY A 140 -2.44 5.78 -20.47
N VAL A 141 -3.56 5.04 -20.58
CA VAL A 141 -3.57 3.58 -20.37
C VAL A 141 -2.76 2.86 -21.43
N LEU A 142 -2.87 3.25 -22.70
CA LEU A 142 -2.09 2.63 -23.78
C LEU A 142 -0.58 2.77 -23.52
N VAL A 143 -0.11 4.00 -23.27
CA VAL A 143 1.31 4.24 -23.04
C VAL A 143 1.78 3.58 -21.74
N MET A 144 1.01 3.66 -20.66
CA MET A 144 1.36 2.97 -19.40
C MET A 144 1.41 1.46 -19.57
N GLY A 145 0.45 0.86 -20.27
CA GLY A 145 0.43 -0.58 -20.53
C GLY A 145 1.63 -1.02 -21.34
N LEU A 146 1.94 -0.31 -22.43
CA LEU A 146 3.13 -0.60 -23.25
C LEU A 146 4.43 -0.44 -22.46
N LEU A 147 4.54 0.61 -21.65
CA LEU A 147 5.72 0.82 -20.80
C LEU A 147 5.87 -0.31 -19.77
N MET A 148 4.81 -0.67 -19.06
CA MET A 148 4.85 -1.74 -18.06
C MET A 148 5.19 -3.09 -18.69
N VAL A 149 4.56 -3.46 -19.80
CA VAL A 149 4.78 -4.78 -20.42
C VAL A 149 6.16 -4.89 -21.07
N TYR A 150 6.61 -3.87 -21.81
CA TYR A 150 7.80 -4.00 -22.65
C TYR A 150 9.08 -3.44 -22.03
N VAL A 151 8.98 -2.40 -21.21
CA VAL A 151 10.15 -1.63 -20.77
C VAL A 151 10.42 -1.82 -19.27
N ILE A 152 9.39 -1.68 -18.43
CA ILE A 152 9.56 -1.44 -17.00
C ILE A 152 9.21 -2.66 -16.14
N GLY A 153 8.29 -3.51 -16.58
CA GLY A 153 7.86 -4.69 -15.81
C GLY A 153 9.01 -5.63 -15.50
N LYS A 154 9.80 -6.02 -16.53
CA LYS A 154 10.97 -6.90 -16.35
C LYS A 154 11.99 -6.37 -15.34
N PRO A 155 12.51 -5.13 -15.44
CA PRO A 155 13.46 -4.63 -14.46
C PRO A 155 12.84 -4.49 -13.06
N LEU A 156 11.55 -4.12 -12.95
CA LEU A 156 10.89 -4.03 -11.64
C LEU A 156 10.70 -5.39 -10.99
N THR A 157 10.29 -6.41 -11.75
CA THR A 157 10.19 -7.78 -11.26
C THR A 157 11.58 -8.28 -10.84
N ALA A 158 12.64 -8.00 -11.62
CA ALA A 158 14.01 -8.34 -11.24
C ALA A 158 14.46 -7.63 -9.95
N MET A 159 14.06 -6.36 -9.75
CA MET A 159 14.31 -5.64 -8.50
C MET A 159 13.56 -6.27 -7.32
N SER A 160 12.29 -6.66 -7.52
CA SER A 160 11.49 -7.35 -6.49
C SER A 160 12.11 -8.69 -6.10
N THR A 161 12.50 -9.51 -7.08
CA THR A 161 13.20 -10.78 -6.83
C THR A 161 14.58 -10.56 -6.20
N GLY A 162 15.32 -9.52 -6.61
CA GLY A 162 16.59 -9.16 -6.00
C GLY A 162 16.46 -8.76 -4.53
N LEU A 163 15.44 -7.95 -4.21
CA LEU A 163 15.11 -7.58 -2.83
C LEU A 163 14.72 -8.81 -2.00
N THR A 164 13.92 -9.71 -2.59
CA THR A 164 13.54 -10.99 -1.97
C THR A 164 14.78 -11.81 -1.63
N GLY A 165 15.69 -11.98 -2.60
CA GLY A 165 16.93 -12.74 -2.42
C GLY A 165 17.86 -12.12 -1.38
N TRP A 166 17.97 -10.78 -1.38
CA TRP A 166 18.76 -10.06 -0.38
C TRP A 166 18.21 -10.27 1.03
N LEU A 167 16.89 -10.11 1.21
CA LEU A 167 16.26 -10.29 2.51
C LEU A 167 16.31 -11.75 2.99
N ALA A 168 16.15 -12.72 2.07
CA ALA A 168 16.25 -14.15 2.39
C ALA A 168 17.69 -14.58 2.74
N GLY A 169 18.69 -13.89 2.21
CA GLY A 169 20.11 -14.10 2.52
C GLY A 169 20.59 -13.43 3.80
N MET A 170 19.74 -12.70 4.53
CA MET A 170 20.13 -12.05 5.78
C MET A 170 20.39 -13.08 6.88
N SER A 171 21.50 -12.89 7.60
CA SER A 171 21.74 -13.64 8.84
C SER A 171 20.69 -13.33 9.90
N THR A 172 20.49 -14.24 10.86
CA THR A 172 19.56 -14.03 11.98
C THR A 172 19.87 -12.75 12.75
N GLU A 173 21.15 -12.41 12.96
CA GLU A 173 21.55 -11.18 13.65
C GLU A 173 21.11 -9.92 12.89
N SER A 174 21.30 -9.90 11.57
CA SER A 174 20.85 -8.77 10.73
C SER A 174 19.34 -8.65 10.69
N ALA A 175 18.61 -9.77 10.70
CA ALA A 175 17.15 -9.79 10.74
C ALA A 175 16.59 -9.24 12.06
N ILE A 176 17.25 -9.50 13.19
CA ILE A 176 16.90 -8.92 14.49
C ILE A 176 17.06 -7.40 14.48
N ILE A 177 18.19 -6.90 13.94
CA ILE A 177 18.44 -5.45 13.84
C ILE A 177 17.39 -4.79 12.93
N LEU A 178 17.09 -5.41 11.79
CA LEU A 178 16.04 -4.93 10.89
C LEU A 178 14.68 -4.88 11.60
N GLY A 179 14.32 -5.93 12.33
CA GLY A 179 13.08 -5.97 13.11
C GLY A 179 13.02 -4.90 14.19
N LEU A 180 14.13 -4.61 14.88
CA LEU A 180 14.20 -3.56 15.89
C LEU A 180 13.99 -2.17 15.28
N ILE A 181 14.74 -1.85 14.21
CA ILE A 181 14.61 -0.56 13.52
C ILE A 181 13.19 -0.39 12.97
N HIS A 182 12.69 -1.42 12.28
CA HIS A 182 11.36 -1.41 11.68
C HIS A 182 10.25 -1.29 12.74
N GLY A 183 10.34 -2.04 13.84
CA GLY A 183 9.40 -1.94 14.95
C GLY A 183 9.41 -0.56 15.61
N CYS A 184 10.60 0.05 15.79
CA CYS A 184 10.71 1.43 16.25
C CYS A 184 10.02 2.40 15.29
N MET A 185 10.21 2.27 13.97
CA MET A 185 9.56 3.13 12.99
C MET A 185 8.03 3.04 13.03
N ILE A 186 7.46 1.85 13.24
CA ILE A 186 6.02 1.64 13.39
C ILE A 186 5.49 2.29 14.69
N ALA A 187 6.21 2.12 15.79
CA ALA A 187 5.75 2.56 17.11
C ALA A 187 5.95 4.06 17.38
N PHE A 188 6.94 4.70 16.74
CA PHE A 188 7.42 6.03 17.11
C PHE A 188 6.38 7.14 16.96
N ASP A 189 5.64 7.17 15.86
CA ASP A 189 4.70 8.26 15.54
C ASP A 189 3.22 7.86 15.59
N MET A 190 2.91 6.69 16.15
CA MET A 190 1.56 6.15 16.37
C MET A 190 0.60 6.30 15.17
N GLY A 191 1.09 6.08 13.95
CA GLY A 191 0.28 6.13 12.71
C GLY A 191 0.53 7.36 11.84
N GLY A 192 1.58 8.13 12.15
CA GLY A 192 2.06 9.23 11.34
C GLY A 192 2.83 8.80 10.09
N PRO A 193 3.65 9.71 9.50
CA PRO A 193 4.37 9.44 8.26
C PRO A 193 5.41 8.31 8.31
N LEU A 194 6.12 8.14 9.43
CA LEU A 194 7.11 7.08 9.62
C LEU A 194 6.44 5.72 9.69
N ASN A 195 5.32 5.61 10.41
CA ASN A 195 4.54 4.38 10.46
C ASN A 195 4.04 3.98 9.07
N LYS A 196 3.46 4.91 8.30
CA LYS A 196 2.98 4.63 6.94
C LYS A 196 4.10 4.21 5.99
N ALA A 197 5.26 4.86 6.05
CA ALA A 197 6.41 4.49 5.22
C ALA A 197 6.94 3.09 5.58
N SER A 198 7.04 2.80 6.87
CA SER A 198 7.44 1.47 7.37
C SER A 198 6.42 0.40 6.99
N TYR A 199 5.11 0.68 7.11
CA TYR A 199 4.06 -0.26 6.71
C TYR A 199 4.05 -0.55 5.21
N ALA A 200 4.31 0.47 4.38
CA ALA A 200 4.50 0.30 2.93
C ALA A 200 5.68 -0.64 2.61
N PHE A 201 6.80 -0.47 3.30
CA PHE A 201 7.93 -1.41 3.20
C PHE A 201 7.53 -2.82 3.63
N ALA A 202 6.78 -2.95 4.72
CA ALA A 202 6.33 -4.26 5.22
C ALA A 202 5.43 -5.00 4.23
N LEU A 203 4.50 -4.29 3.59
CA LEU A 203 3.65 -4.85 2.55
C LEU A 203 4.47 -5.27 1.32
N ALA A 204 5.37 -4.41 0.85
CA ALA A 204 6.26 -4.74 -0.27
C ALA A 204 7.11 -5.99 0.03
N ALA A 205 7.65 -6.10 1.24
CA ALA A 205 8.40 -7.27 1.67
C ALA A 205 7.53 -8.53 1.72
N SER A 206 6.27 -8.42 2.15
CA SER A 206 5.35 -9.56 2.23
C SER A 206 4.97 -10.12 0.86
N GLU A 207 4.79 -9.26 -0.14
CA GLU A 207 4.57 -9.70 -1.53
C GLU A 207 5.82 -10.31 -2.16
N ALA A 208 7.00 -9.82 -1.76
CA ALA A 208 8.28 -10.45 -2.04
C ALA A 208 8.49 -11.78 -1.25
N GLY A 209 7.46 -12.28 -0.55
CA GLY A 209 7.53 -13.55 0.18
C GLY A 209 8.24 -13.48 1.54
N ASN A 210 8.69 -12.29 1.96
CA ASN A 210 9.24 -12.07 3.30
C ASN A 210 8.20 -11.48 4.25
N TRP A 211 7.67 -12.33 5.12
CA TRP A 211 6.66 -11.96 6.10
C TRP A 211 7.20 -11.31 7.36
N ILE A 212 8.53 -11.36 7.61
CA ILE A 212 9.15 -10.86 8.85
C ILE A 212 8.76 -9.39 9.11
N PRO A 213 8.96 -8.44 8.16
CA PRO A 213 8.63 -7.04 8.42
C PRO A 213 7.14 -6.82 8.70
N LEU A 214 6.25 -7.56 8.04
CA LEU A 214 4.81 -7.44 8.26
C LEU A 214 4.41 -7.96 9.64
N THR A 215 4.95 -9.11 10.06
CA THR A 215 4.72 -9.65 11.40
C THR A 215 5.28 -8.72 12.48
N THR A 216 6.47 -8.16 12.26
CA THR A 216 7.04 -7.15 13.17
C THR A 216 6.16 -5.91 13.28
N SER A 217 5.59 -5.41 12.16
CA SER A 217 4.64 -4.30 12.19
C SER A 217 3.42 -4.59 13.04
N CYS A 218 2.85 -5.79 12.94
CA CYS A 218 1.69 -6.18 13.76
C CYS A 218 2.01 -6.14 15.25
N ILE A 219 3.13 -6.72 15.66
CA ILE A 219 3.55 -6.77 17.07
C ILE A 219 3.90 -5.35 17.59
N ALA A 220 4.67 -4.59 16.81
CA ALA A 220 5.11 -3.25 17.18
C ALA A 220 3.93 -2.28 17.31
N ALA A 221 2.94 -2.33 16.42
CA ALA A 221 1.76 -1.46 16.46
C ALA A 221 0.91 -1.68 17.72
N MET A 222 0.88 -2.90 18.26
CA MET A 222 0.14 -3.22 19.48
C MET A 222 0.89 -2.83 20.77
N THR A 223 2.21 -2.60 20.68
CA THR A 223 3.06 -2.39 21.86
C THR A 223 2.78 -1.04 22.57
N PRO A 224 2.72 0.13 21.89
CA PRO A 224 2.39 1.41 22.53
C PRO A 224 1.02 1.44 23.26
N PRO A 225 -0.11 1.03 22.64
CA PRO A 225 -1.40 1.07 23.34
C PRO A 225 -1.46 0.10 24.54
N LEU A 226 -0.83 -1.07 24.45
CA LEU A 226 -0.72 -2.00 25.59
C LEU A 226 0.14 -1.41 26.71
N GLY A 227 1.25 -0.76 26.38
CA GLY A 227 2.11 -0.09 27.36
C GLY A 227 1.37 1.02 28.11
N ILE A 228 0.59 1.84 27.39
CA ILE A 228 -0.25 2.88 28.00
C ILE A 228 -1.34 2.25 28.89
N ALA A 229 -2.01 1.20 28.43
CA ALA A 229 -3.05 0.52 29.20
C ALA A 229 -2.50 -0.04 30.53
N ILE A 230 -1.35 -0.71 30.49
CA ILE A 230 -0.67 -1.23 31.69
C ILE A 230 -0.24 -0.07 32.60
N ALA A 231 0.31 1.01 32.06
CA ALA A 231 0.72 2.19 32.84
C ALA A 231 -0.48 2.84 33.57
N ILE A 232 -1.66 2.88 32.95
CA ILE A 232 -2.89 3.40 33.58
C ILE A 232 -3.35 2.48 34.73
N ILE A 233 -3.30 1.16 34.54
CA ILE A 233 -3.71 0.19 35.57
C ILE A 233 -2.78 0.30 36.79
N ILE A 234 -1.46 0.41 36.58
CA ILE A 234 -0.47 0.49 37.66
C ILE A 234 -0.46 1.87 38.33
N SER A 235 -0.59 2.96 37.57
CA SER A 235 -0.40 4.34 38.05
C SER A 235 -1.69 5.16 38.09
N LYS A 236 -2.83 4.51 38.37
CA LYS A 236 -4.18 5.11 38.32
C LYS A 236 -4.28 6.47 39.03
N ARG A 237 -3.68 6.60 40.22
CA ARG A 237 -3.71 7.83 41.03
C ARG A 237 -2.98 9.01 40.37
N ASN A 238 -1.91 8.75 39.63
CA ASN A 238 -1.12 9.79 38.97
C ASN A 238 -1.84 10.30 37.72
N PHE A 239 -2.43 9.39 36.92
CA PHE A 239 -3.25 9.77 35.76
C PHE A 239 -4.52 10.51 36.15
N GLN A 240 -5.18 10.14 37.26
CA GLN A 240 -6.33 10.88 37.78
C GLN A 240 -5.96 12.32 38.19
N ARG A 241 -4.81 12.51 38.85
CA ARG A 241 -4.29 13.85 39.17
C ARG A 241 -3.92 14.64 37.93
N TRP A 242 -3.30 14.01 36.94
CA TRP A 242 -2.94 14.65 35.68
C TRP A 242 -4.19 15.14 34.91
N ASN A 243 -5.22 14.30 34.81
CA ASN A 243 -6.50 14.67 34.19
C ASN A 243 -7.16 15.85 34.92
N ALA A 244 -7.18 15.84 36.26
CA ALA A 244 -7.76 16.93 37.04
C ALA A 244 -7.04 18.29 36.85
N LEU A 245 -5.77 18.29 36.44
CA LEU A 245 -4.98 19.51 36.22
C LEU A 245 -5.08 20.05 34.79
N HIS A 246 -5.26 19.19 33.79
CA HIS A 246 -5.14 19.57 32.37
C HIS A 246 -6.44 19.42 31.57
N CYS A 247 -7.42 18.68 32.10
CA CYS A 247 -8.75 18.55 31.53
C CYS A 247 -9.80 18.78 32.64
N PRO A 248 -9.89 20.01 33.18
CA PRO A 248 -10.97 20.34 34.09
C PRO A 248 -12.30 20.21 33.34
N ALA A 249 -13.27 19.55 33.97
CA ALA A 249 -14.63 19.39 33.44
C ALA A 249 -15.33 20.74 33.24
#